data_AF-A0A2J8UN39-F1
#
_entry.id   AF-A0A2J8UN39-F1
#
_cell.length_a   1.000
_cell.length_b   1.000
_cell.length_c   1.000
_cell.angle_alpha   90.00
_cell.angle_beta   90.00
_cell.angle_gamma   90.00
#
_symmetry.space_group_name_H-M   'P 1'
#
loop_
_entity.id
_entity.type
_entity.pdbx_description
1 polymer ?
#
loop_
_entity_poly.entity_id
_entity_poly.type
_entity_poly.pdbx_seq_one_letter_code
_entity_poly.pdbx_strand_id
1 'polypeptide(L)'
;MTKMDIRGAVDAAVPTNIIAAKAAEVRANKVNWQSYLQGQMISAEDCEFIQRFEMKRSPEEKQEMLQTEGSQCAKTFINLMTHICKEQTVQYILTMVDDML
;
A
#
# COMPACT_ATOMS: atom_id res chain seq x y z
N MET A 1 18.11 -47.90 4.26
CA MET A 1 17.35 -47.24 5.33
C MET A 1 17.84 -45.79 5.41
N THR A 2 17.26 -44.92 4.59
CA THR A 2 17.76 -43.55 4.36
C THR A 2 17.22 -42.64 5.46
N LYS A 3 18.09 -42.15 6.34
CA LYS A 3 17.75 -41.15 7.35
C LYS A 3 17.84 -39.78 6.67
N MET A 4 16.72 -39.33 6.11
CA MET A 4 16.62 -38.01 5.51
C MET A 4 16.30 -36.98 6.60
N ASP A 5 17.11 -35.95 6.62
CA ASP A 5 17.24 -34.92 7.63
C ASP A 5 15.98 -34.04 7.72
N ILE A 6 15.27 -34.07 8.85
CA ILE A 6 14.01 -33.32 9.07
C ILE A 6 14.30 -31.84 9.43
N ARG A 7 15.57 -31.43 9.53
CA ARG A 7 15.92 -30.09 10.04
C ARG A 7 15.96 -29.00 8.98
N GLY A 8 15.78 -29.34 7.70
CA GLY A 8 15.80 -28.38 6.58
C GLY A 8 14.42 -27.88 6.10
N ALA A 9 13.32 -28.31 6.72
CA ALA A 9 11.96 -28.03 6.24
C ALA A 9 11.22 -26.91 6.99
N VAL A 10 11.89 -26.23 7.92
CA VAL A 10 11.24 -25.21 8.77
C VAL A 10 11.31 -23.79 8.22
N ASP A 11 12.11 -23.54 7.17
CA ASP A 11 12.37 -22.18 6.66
C ASP A 11 11.77 -21.86 5.27
N ALA A 12 10.95 -22.75 4.67
CA ALA A 12 10.56 -22.60 3.25
C ALA A 12 9.05 -22.45 2.96
N ALA A 13 8.19 -22.30 3.96
CA ALA A 13 6.76 -22.08 3.72
C ALA A 13 6.06 -21.37 4.88
N VAL A 14 6.43 -20.12 5.17
CA VAL A 14 5.42 -19.22 5.76
C VAL A 14 4.38 -18.99 4.68
N PRO A 15 3.10 -19.38 4.86
CA PRO A 15 2.13 -19.30 3.78
C PRO A 15 1.92 -17.83 3.39
N THR A 16 2.25 -17.48 2.15
CA THR A 16 1.90 -16.19 1.52
C THR A 16 0.42 -15.84 1.73
N ASN A 17 -0.42 -16.86 1.94
CA ASN A 17 -1.84 -16.73 2.27
C ASN A 17 -2.13 -15.82 3.47
N ILE A 18 -1.35 -15.84 4.55
CA ILE A 18 -1.66 -15.03 5.76
C ILE A 18 -1.40 -13.54 5.48
N ILE A 19 -0.25 -13.22 4.87
CA ILE A 19 0.11 -11.83 4.54
C ILE A 19 -0.81 -11.28 3.45
N ALA A 20 -1.08 -12.08 2.40
CA ALA A 20 -2.00 -11.69 1.33
C ALA A 20 -3.43 -11.49 1.84
N ALA A 21 -3.92 -12.37 2.73
CA ALA A 21 -5.21 -12.20 3.37
C ALA A 21 -5.26 -10.92 4.22
N LYS A 22 -4.20 -10.62 4.97
CA LYS A 22 -4.13 -9.39 5.75
C LYS A 22 -4.12 -8.15 4.86
N ALA A 23 -3.37 -8.16 3.76
CA ALA A 23 -3.36 -7.07 2.79
C ALA A 23 -4.76 -6.87 2.17
N ALA A 24 -5.46 -7.94 1.83
CA ALA A 24 -6.84 -7.87 1.33
C ALA A 24 -7.81 -7.27 2.37
N GLU A 25 -7.69 -7.67 3.64
CA GLU A 25 -8.47 -7.09 4.75
C GLU A 25 -8.19 -5.60 4.92
N VAL A 26 -6.93 -5.20 4.87
CA VAL A 26 -6.53 -3.77 4.94
C VAL A 26 -7.13 -3.00 3.78
N ARG A 27 -6.99 -3.48 2.54
CA ARG A 27 -7.54 -2.82 1.34
C ARG A 27 -9.07 -2.68 1.37
N ALA A 28 -9.79 -3.58 2.04
CA ALA A 28 -11.24 -3.49 2.21
C ALA A 28 -11.67 -2.31 3.11
N ASN A 29 -10.78 -1.87 4.01
CA ASN A 29 -11.03 -0.76 4.93
C ASN A 29 -10.49 0.55 4.36
N LYS A 30 -11.30 1.21 3.51
CA LYS A 30 -10.92 2.47 2.87
C LYS A 30 -10.60 3.58 3.87
N VAL A 31 -9.60 4.39 3.52
CA VAL A 31 -9.18 5.54 4.31
C VAL A 31 -10.04 6.76 3.98
N ASN A 32 -10.39 7.55 4.99
CA ASN A 32 -11.03 8.85 4.79
C ASN A 32 -9.97 9.96 4.67
N TRP A 33 -9.48 10.19 3.45
CA TRP A 33 -8.46 11.21 3.16
C TRP A 33 -8.89 12.63 3.54
N GLN A 34 -10.19 12.93 3.42
CA GLN A 34 -10.73 14.26 3.72
C GLN A 34 -10.52 14.65 5.19
N SER A 35 -10.59 13.70 6.12
CA SER A 35 -10.32 13.96 7.54
C SER A 35 -8.86 14.36 7.79
N TYR A 36 -7.91 13.79 7.05
CA TYR A 36 -6.50 14.16 7.17
C TYR A 36 -6.24 15.55 6.57
N LEU A 37 -6.93 15.89 5.48
CA LEU A 37 -6.87 17.25 4.90
C LEU A 37 -7.45 18.29 5.87
N GLN A 38 -8.63 18.02 6.44
CA GLN A 38 -9.27 18.92 7.41
C GLN A 38 -8.43 19.07 8.69
N GLY A 39 -7.77 18.00 9.12
CA GLY A 39 -6.83 18.00 10.23
C GLY A 39 -5.45 18.59 9.90
N GLN A 40 -5.24 19.08 8.66
CA GLN A 40 -3.97 19.66 8.19
C GLN A 40 -2.76 18.70 8.26
N MET A 41 -3.02 17.39 8.24
CA MET A 41 -1.96 16.37 8.24
C MET A 41 -1.39 16.14 6.84
N ILE A 42 -2.16 16.46 5.80
CA ILE A 42 -1.78 16.32 4.39
C ILE A 42 -2.18 17.59 3.63
N SER A 43 -1.51 17.85 2.52
CA SER A 43 -1.87 18.98 1.66
C SER A 43 -3.10 18.67 0.79
N ALA A 44 -3.71 19.71 0.22
CA ALA A 44 -4.79 19.55 -0.76
C ALA A 44 -4.31 18.80 -2.02
N GLU A 45 -3.07 19.06 -2.44
CA GLU A 45 -2.42 18.39 -3.58
C GLU A 45 -2.28 16.87 -3.33
N ASP A 46 -1.76 16.49 -2.15
CA ASP A 46 -1.60 15.08 -1.78
C ASP A 46 -2.97 14.38 -1.66
N CYS A 47 -3.95 15.07 -1.07
CA CYS A 47 -5.31 14.56 -0.92
C CYS A 47 -6.02 14.34 -2.26
N GLU A 48 -5.88 15.28 -3.20
CA GLU A 48 -6.46 15.15 -4.54
C GLU A 48 -5.76 14.02 -5.32
N PHE A 49 -4.43 13.98 -5.27
CA PHE A 49 -3.64 12.96 -5.96
C PHE A 49 -4.03 11.55 -5.51
N ILE A 50 -4.06 11.28 -4.20
CA ILE A 50 -4.35 9.93 -3.70
C ILE A 50 -5.77 9.48 -4.04
N GLN A 51 -6.75 10.40 -4.00
CA GLN A 51 -8.12 10.10 -4.42
C GLN A 51 -8.20 9.76 -5.92
N ARG A 52 -7.50 10.51 -6.78
CA ARG A 52 -7.41 10.20 -8.22
C ARG A 52 -6.75 8.85 -8.46
N PHE A 53 -5.69 8.55 -7.72
CA PHE A 53 -4.97 7.29 -7.81
C PHE A 53 -5.87 6.10 -7.42
N GLU A 54 -6.65 6.21 -6.33
CA GLU A 54 -7.60 5.18 -5.90
C GLU A 54 -8.78 4.97 -6.86
N MET A 55 -9.11 5.98 -7.68
CA MET A 55 -10.17 5.86 -8.69
C MET A 55 -9.75 5.01 -9.89
N LYS A 56 -8.44 4.86 -10.15
CA LYS A 56 -7.93 4.03 -11.24
C LYS A 56 -8.16 2.56 -10.92
N ARG A 57 -8.92 1.86 -11.77
CA ARG A 57 -9.36 0.48 -11.52
C ARG A 57 -8.50 -0.54 -12.23
N SER A 58 -7.95 -0.19 -13.38
CA SER A 58 -7.13 -1.10 -14.17
C SER A 58 -5.63 -0.90 -13.87
N PRO A 59 -4.82 -1.97 -13.94
CA PRO A 59 -3.36 -1.85 -13.84
C PRO A 59 -2.78 -0.88 -14.89
N GLU A 60 -3.34 -0.85 -16.09
CA GLU A 60 -2.88 0.01 -17.19
C GLU A 60 -3.09 1.49 -16.87
N GLU A 61 -4.24 1.86 -16.31
CA GLU A 61 -4.52 3.24 -15.89
C GLU A 61 -3.58 3.72 -14.78
N LYS A 62 -3.25 2.82 -13.84
CA LYS A 62 -2.27 3.11 -12.78
C LYS A 62 -0.88 3.25 -13.38
N GLN A 63 -0.50 2.35 -14.29
CA GLN A 63 0.79 2.39 -14.97
C GLN A 63 0.99 3.68 -15.78
N GLU A 64 -0.03 4.13 -16.50
CA GLU A 64 -0.01 5.40 -17.23
C GLU A 64 0.19 6.58 -16.28
N MET A 65 -0.51 6.60 -15.14
CA MET A 65 -0.37 7.63 -14.11
C MET A 65 1.03 7.62 -13.49
N LEU A 66 1.63 6.43 -13.28
CA LEU A 66 3.01 6.31 -12.79
C LEU A 66 4.04 6.79 -13.81
N GLN A 67 3.82 6.54 -15.11
CA GLN A 67 4.72 6.99 -16.17
C GLN A 67 4.66 8.50 -16.39
N THR A 68 3.48 9.11 -16.22
CA THR A 68 3.25 10.54 -16.47
C THR A 68 3.48 11.41 -15.23
N GLU A 69 3.06 10.95 -14.05
CA GLU A 69 3.07 11.69 -12.78
C GLU A 69 3.96 11.03 -11.70
N GLY A 70 4.89 10.13 -12.06
CA GLY A 70 5.64 9.30 -11.11
C GLY A 70 6.38 10.06 -10.00
N SER A 71 6.92 11.25 -10.30
CA SER A 71 7.55 12.10 -9.26
C SER A 71 6.53 12.62 -8.24
N GLN A 72 5.34 13.02 -8.71
CA GLN A 72 4.26 13.46 -7.83
C GLN A 72 3.70 12.29 -7.03
N CYS A 73 3.63 11.09 -7.64
CA CYS A 73 3.28 9.86 -6.93
C CYS A 73 4.24 9.63 -5.76
N ALA A 74 5.55 9.54 -6.03
CA ALA A 74 6.55 9.32 -5.01
C ALA A 74 6.48 10.39 -3.89
N LYS A 75 6.40 11.67 -4.26
CA LYS A 75 6.24 12.78 -3.30
C LYS A 75 5.00 12.60 -2.43
N THR A 76 3.85 12.31 -3.02
CA THR A 76 2.59 12.13 -2.30
C THR A 76 2.72 10.98 -1.30
N PHE A 77 3.17 9.80 -1.72
CA PHE A 77 3.30 8.64 -0.84
C PHE A 77 4.29 8.87 0.30
N ILE A 78 5.42 9.55 0.03
CA ILE A 78 6.38 9.95 1.07
C ILE A 78 5.74 10.93 2.06
N ASN A 79 5.02 11.95 1.59
CA ASN A 79 4.34 12.92 2.45
C ASN A 79 3.30 12.25 3.35
N LEU A 80 2.47 11.36 2.79
CA LEU A 80 1.46 10.61 3.54
C LEU A 80 2.09 9.79 4.67
N MET A 81 3.16 9.03 4.38
CA MET A 81 3.85 8.22 5.39
C MET A 81 4.64 9.05 6.42
N THR A 82 5.10 10.24 6.04
CA THR A 82 5.84 11.14 6.94
C THR A 82 4.91 11.77 7.98
N HIS A 83 3.68 12.10 7.59
CA HIS A 83 2.76 12.86 8.45
C HIS A 83 1.68 12.00 9.13
N ILE A 84 1.27 10.88 8.54
CA ILE A 84 0.21 10.03 9.11
C ILE A 84 0.82 8.87 9.89
N CYS A 85 0.56 8.83 11.20
CA CYS A 85 1.01 7.74 12.08
C CYS A 85 -0.10 6.74 12.47
N LYS A 86 -1.34 6.89 11.96
CA LYS A 86 -2.43 5.97 12.26
C LYS A 86 -2.15 4.60 11.63
N GLU A 87 -1.95 3.57 12.45
CA GLU A 87 -1.51 2.23 12.03
C GLU A 87 -2.25 1.69 10.80
N GLN A 88 -3.59 1.64 10.86
CA GLN A 88 -4.41 1.15 9.74
C GLN A 88 -4.17 1.94 8.45
N THR A 89 -3.98 3.26 8.53
CA THR A 89 -3.77 4.10 7.35
C THR A 89 -2.36 3.91 6.79
N VAL A 90 -1.35 3.75 7.65
CA VAL A 90 0.00 3.40 7.22
C VAL A 90 0.01 2.03 6.52
N GLN A 91 -0.63 1.01 7.10
CA GLN A 91 -0.78 -0.30 6.47
C GLN A 91 -1.46 -0.18 5.10
N TYR A 92 -2.53 0.62 5.00
CA TYR A 92 -3.23 0.86 3.74
C TYR A 92 -2.31 1.48 2.69
N ILE A 93 -1.55 2.52 3.06
CA ILE A 93 -0.57 3.16 2.18
C ILE A 93 0.47 2.16 1.70
N LEU A 94 1.01 1.33 2.60
CA LEU A 94 2.01 0.31 2.25
C LEU A 94 1.44 -0.75 1.30
N THR A 95 0.18 -1.17 1.46
CA THR A 95 -0.45 -2.10 0.49
C THR A 95 -0.61 -1.47 -0.89
N MET A 96 -0.86 -0.16 -0.98
CA MET A 96 -0.90 0.53 -2.28
C MET A 96 0.48 0.62 -2.92
N VAL A 97 1.53 0.84 -2.11
CA VAL A 97 2.94 0.82 -2.58
C VAL A 97 3.32 -0.57 -3.09
N ASP A 98 2.97 -1.63 -2.37
CA ASP A 98 3.17 -3.01 -2.81
C ASP A 98 2.46 -3.29 -4.14
N ASP A 99 1.23 -2.82 -4.32
CA ASP A 99 0.47 -2.97 -5.56
C ASP A 99 1.08 -2.21 -6.76
N MET A 100 2.01 -1.28 -6.54
CA MET A 100 2.69 -0.50 -7.58
C MET A 100 4.04 -1.09 -8.02
N LEU A 101 4.64 -1.97 -7.21
CA LEU A 101 5.97 -2.55 -7.43
C LEU A 101 5.89 -3.90 -8.18
#